data_AF-A0AAF1A1Z5-F1
#
_entry.id   AF-A0AAF1A1Z5-F1
#
_cell.length_a   1.000
_cell.length_b   1.000
_cell.length_c   1.000
_cell.angle_alpha   90.00
_cell.angle_beta   90.00
_cell.angle_gamma   90.00
#
_symmetry.space_group_name_H-M   'P 1'
#
loop_
_entity.id
_entity.type
_entity.pdbx_description
1 polymer ?
#
loop_
_entity_poly.entity_id
_entity_poly.type
_entity_poly.pdbx_seq_one_letter_code
_entity_poly.pdbx_strand_id
1 'polypeptide(L)'
;MDLASDQVTSICTHCDRAIPSFNLDLHVAHCSRKLEKCKLCGDMVPKKHSDEHFLSTHAPVSEPIRFFPSLIAFSTFTRMEFSIIYNYIN
;
A
#
# COMPACT_ATOMS: atom_id res chain seq x y z
N MET A 1 -22.21 -24.15 -11.66
CA MET A 1 -21.19 -24.96 -10.95
C MET A 1 -20.03 -24.04 -10.66
N ASP A 2 -19.90 -23.57 -9.42
CA ASP A 2 -18.71 -22.85 -8.98
C ASP A 2 -17.58 -23.87 -8.83
N LEU A 3 -16.71 -23.89 -9.84
CA LEU A 3 -15.43 -24.59 -9.77
C LEU A 3 -14.59 -23.85 -8.73
N ALA A 4 -14.74 -24.23 -7.47
CA ALA A 4 -13.71 -24.09 -6.45
C ALA A 4 -12.49 -24.86 -6.98
N SER A 5 -11.71 -24.18 -7.79
CA SER A 5 -10.48 -24.71 -8.32
C SER A 5 -9.56 -24.88 -7.11
N ASP A 6 -9.19 -26.13 -6.83
CA ASP A 6 -8.14 -26.53 -5.89
C ASP A 6 -6.79 -25.96 -6.33
N GLN A 7 -6.69 -24.64 -6.39
CA GLN A 7 -5.47 -23.93 -6.69
C GLN A 7 -4.60 -24.07 -5.45
N VAL A 8 -3.57 -24.91 -5.54
CA VAL A 8 -2.56 -25.06 -4.49
C VAL A 8 -2.01 -23.66 -4.20
N THR A 9 -2.37 -23.07 -3.06
CA THR A 9 -1.86 -21.76 -2.64
C THR A 9 -0.62 -21.96 -1.78
N SER A 10 0.43 -21.21 -2.08
CA SER A 10 1.66 -21.14 -1.33
C SER A 10 1.76 -19.78 -0.62
N ILE A 11 2.41 -19.73 0.53
CA ILE A 11 2.57 -18.50 1.30
C ILE A 11 3.80 -17.75 0.79
N CYS A 12 3.65 -16.46 0.50
CA CYS A 12 4.78 -15.59 0.17
C CYS A 12 5.58 -15.25 1.43
N THR A 13 6.90 -15.48 1.42
CA THR A 13 7.79 -15.20 2.55
C THR A 13 8.02 -13.70 2.83
N HIS A 14 7.61 -12.82 1.92
CA HIS A 14 7.81 -11.38 2.05
C HIS A 14 6.58 -10.65 2.58
N CYS A 15 5.37 -11.10 2.22
CA CYS A 15 4.11 -10.48 2.65
C CYS A 15 3.19 -11.41 3.45
N ASP A 16 3.60 -12.66 3.68
CA ASP A 16 2.89 -13.67 4.45
C ASP A 16 1.47 -13.99 3.93
N ARG A 17 1.17 -13.62 2.67
CA ARG A 17 -0.12 -13.84 2.02
C ARG A 17 -0.14 -15.16 1.25
N ALA A 18 -1.28 -15.85 1.28
CA ALA A 18 -1.53 -17.03 0.44
C ALA A 18 -1.74 -16.60 -1.02
N ILE A 19 -0.86 -17.07 -1.91
CA ILE A 19 -0.85 -16.77 -3.34
C ILE A 19 -0.93 -18.10 -4.09
N PRO A 20 -1.69 -18.22 -5.20
CA PRO A 20 -1.67 -19.41 -6.03
C PRO A 20 -0.24 -19.77 -6.42
N SER A 21 0.15 -21.03 -6.20
CA SER A 21 1.52 -21.53 -6.44
C SER A 21 2.03 -21.21 -7.84
N PHE A 22 1.16 -21.32 -8.86
CA PHE A 22 1.46 -20.98 -10.25
C PHE A 22 1.95 -19.54 -10.44
N ASN A 23 1.46 -18.59 -9.64
CA ASN A 23 1.81 -17.17 -9.72
C ASN A 23 2.73 -16.71 -8.58
N LEU A 24 3.21 -17.62 -7.71
CA LEU A 24 3.99 -17.25 -6.54
C LEU A 24 5.32 -16.59 -6.94
N ASP A 25 6.03 -17.13 -7.94
CA ASP A 25 7.32 -16.61 -8.36
C ASP A 25 7.23 -15.18 -8.89
N LEU A 26 6.20 -14.93 -9.73
CA LEU A 26 5.89 -13.59 -10.21
C LEU A 26 5.53 -12.67 -9.04
N HIS A 27 4.67 -13.12 -8.13
CA HIS A 27 4.30 -12.36 -6.95
C HIS A 27 5.53 -11.99 -6.11
N VAL A 28 6.44 -12.92 -5.81
CA VAL A 28 7.64 -12.64 -5.00
C VAL A 28 8.53 -11.59 -5.66
N ALA A 29 8.73 -11.68 -6.98
CA ALA A 29 9.49 -10.69 -7.73
C ALA A 29 8.84 -9.29 -7.68
N HIS A 30 7.52 -9.20 -7.71
CA HIS A 30 6.80 -7.91 -7.64
C HIS A 30 6.69 -7.39 -6.20
N CYS A 31 6.35 -8.26 -5.27
CA CYS A 31 6.14 -7.97 -3.87
C CYS A 31 7.39 -7.39 -3.22
N SER A 32 8.55 -8.04 -3.36
CA SER A 32 9.83 -7.58 -2.77
C SER A 32 10.30 -6.23 -3.33
N ARG A 33 10.02 -5.94 -4.61
CA ARG A 33 10.44 -4.70 -5.27
C ARG A 33 9.49 -3.54 -5.00
N LYS A 34 8.17 -3.80 -4.94
CA LYS A 34 7.14 -2.75 -4.89
C LYS A 34 6.55 -2.53 -3.51
N LEU A 35 6.51 -3.54 -2.66
CA LEU A 35 5.94 -3.48 -1.32
C LEU A 35 7.04 -3.55 -0.26
N GLU A 36 6.78 -2.95 0.88
CA GLU A 36 7.58 -3.07 2.09
C GLU A 36 6.67 -3.16 3.31
N LYS A 37 7.16 -3.81 4.36
CA LYS A 37 6.44 -3.90 5.63
C LYS A 37 6.69 -2.63 6.43
N CYS A 38 5.64 -1.90 6.78
CA CYS A 38 5.73 -0.71 7.61
C CYS A 38 6.31 -1.10 8.98
N LYS A 39 7.32 -0.36 9.45
CA LYS A 39 7.99 -0.66 10.72
C LYS A 39 7.18 -0.25 11.96
N LEU A 40 6.12 0.54 11.77
CA LEU A 40 5.30 1.07 12.85
C LEU A 40 4.06 0.20 13.10
N CYS A 41 3.30 -0.13 12.04
CA CYS A 41 2.11 -0.98 12.14
C CYS A 41 2.31 -2.43 11.67
N GLY A 42 3.34 -2.72 10.88
CA GLY A 42 3.53 -4.04 10.29
C GLY A 42 2.74 -4.31 9.00
N ASP A 43 2.03 -3.31 8.46
CA ASP A 43 1.24 -3.46 7.24
C ASP A 43 2.12 -3.48 5.98
N MET A 44 1.66 -4.17 4.94
CA MET A 44 2.33 -4.20 3.64
C MET A 44 1.92 -2.97 2.81
N VAL A 45 2.86 -2.04 2.65
CA VAL A 45 2.63 -0.75 1.97
C VAL A 45 3.49 -0.67 0.71
N PRO A 46 2.99 -0.13 -0.41
CA PRO A 46 3.83 0.15 -1.56
C PRO A 46 4.94 1.15 -1.21
N LYS A 47 6.20 0.84 -1.56
CA LYS A 47 7.36 1.72 -1.32
C LYS A 47 7.17 3.13 -1.89
N LYS A 48 6.39 3.26 -2.97
CA LYS A 48 6.07 4.56 -3.56
C LYS A 48 5.15 5.42 -2.66
N HIS A 49 4.33 4.78 -1.85
CA HIS A 49 3.32 5.42 -1.00
C HIS A 49 3.62 5.23 0.49
N SER A 50 4.83 4.79 0.87
CA SER A 50 5.18 4.60 2.27
C SER A 50 5.26 5.92 3.03
N ASP A 51 5.73 6.98 2.37
CA ASP A 51 5.72 8.34 2.93
C ASP A 51 4.29 8.85 3.16
N GLU A 52 3.39 8.65 2.19
CA GLU A 52 1.98 9.03 2.32
C GLU A 52 1.26 8.25 3.42
N HIS A 53 1.51 6.94 3.50
CA HIS A 53 1.04 6.10 4.60
C HIS A 53 1.55 6.61 5.94
N PHE A 54 2.84 6.93 6.06
CA PHE A 54 3.39 7.51 7.28
C PHE A 54 2.69 8.82 7.62
N LEU A 55 2.56 9.74 6.67
CA LEU A 55 1.97 11.06 6.91
C LEU A 55 0.47 11.00 7.29
N SER A 56 -0.27 10.05 6.74
CA SER A 56 -1.71 9.92 7.01
C SER A 56 -2.03 9.08 8.24
N THR A 57 -1.22 8.06 8.54
CA THR A 57 -1.53 7.04 9.56
C THR A 57 -0.67 7.18 10.82
N HIS A 58 0.57 7.65 10.66
CA HIS A 58 1.57 7.65 11.73
C HIS A 58 2.15 9.02 12.05
N ALA A 59 1.88 10.05 11.23
CA ALA A 59 2.37 11.38 11.52
C ALA A 59 1.85 11.78 12.91
N PRO A 60 2.75 12.16 13.82
CA PRO A 60 2.32 12.79 15.05
C PRO A 60 1.58 14.05 14.64
N VAL A 61 0.30 14.15 15.00
CA VAL A 61 -0.43 15.41 14.93
C VAL A 61 0.31 16.35 15.86
N SER A 62 1.24 17.12 15.30
CA SER A 62 1.83 18.24 16.00
C SER A 62 0.70 19.22 16.22
N GLU A 63 0.08 19.15 17.40
CA GLU A 63 -0.80 20.18 17.94
C GLU A 63 -0.20 21.55 17.61
N PRO A 64 -1.01 22.50 17.11
CA PRO A 64 -0.49 23.73 16.55
C PRO A 64 0.10 24.58 17.67
N ILE A 65 1.43 24.55 17.81
CA ILE A 65 2.15 25.64 18.45
C ILE A 65 1.98 26.85 17.51
N ARG A 66 0.95 27.64 17.80
CA ARG A 66 0.74 29.05 17.46
C ARG A 66 1.90 29.67 16.66
N PHE A 67 1.89 29.51 15.34
CA PHE A 67 2.73 30.28 14.45
C PHE A 67 1.84 31.04 13.47
N PHE A 68 2.03 32.35 13.47
CA PHE A 68 1.18 33.37 12.87
C PHE A 68 0.94 33.16 11.36
N PRO A 69 -0.22 33.62 10.84
CA PRO A 69 -0.61 33.42 9.45
C PRO A 69 0.11 34.43 8.56
N SER A 70 0.81 33.95 7.55
CA SER A 70 0.90 34.65 6.26
C SER A 70 1.50 33.75 5.18
N LEU A 71 0.62 33.46 4.23
CA LEU A 71 0.87 33.27 2.80
C LEU A 71 1.24 31.86 2.30
N ILE A 72 0.52 31.55 1.20
CA ILE A 72 0.81 30.58 0.11
C ILE A 72 0.35 29.15 0.43
N ALA A 73 -0.35 28.41 -0.44
CA ALA A 73 -1.06 28.66 -1.68
C ALA A 73 -1.67 27.30 -2.07
N PHE A 74 -2.85 27.33 -2.69
CA PHE A 74 -3.22 26.47 -3.82
C PHE A 74 -2.90 24.97 -3.74
N SER A 75 -3.92 24.15 -3.56
CA SER A 75 -4.59 23.48 -4.69
C SER A 75 -5.49 22.37 -4.15
N THR A 76 -6.77 22.67 -4.10
CA THR A 76 -7.81 21.67 -4.01
C THR A 76 -7.72 20.73 -5.20
N PHE A 77 -7.74 19.43 -4.91
CA PHE A 77 -8.56 18.46 -5.63
C PHE A 77 -8.04 18.01 -7.01
N THR A 78 -7.00 17.18 -7.03
CA THR A 78 -6.69 16.32 -8.19
C THR A 78 -7.02 14.85 -7.89
N ARG A 79 -8.27 14.49 -8.22
CA ARG A 79 -8.63 13.31 -9.05
C ARG A 79 -7.73 12.06 -8.88
N MET A 80 -7.70 11.44 -7.70
CA MET A 80 -7.00 10.17 -7.43
C MET A 80 -7.92 8.96 -7.26
N GLU A 81 -9.20 9.05 -7.61
CA GLU A 81 -10.17 7.97 -7.34
C GLU A 81 -10.60 7.24 -8.62
N PHE A 82 -9.69 6.67 -9.44
CA PHE A 82 -10.15 5.68 -10.45
C PHE A 82 -9.12 4.64 -10.94
N SER A 83 -7.83 4.76 -10.63
CA SER A 83 -6.82 3.74 -11.01
C SER A 83 -6.39 2.79 -9.89
N ILE A 84 -6.76 3.07 -8.64
CA ILE A 84 -6.26 2.32 -7.47
C ILE A 84 -6.90 0.92 -7.38
N ILE A 85 -8.10 0.74 -7.93
CA ILE A 85 -8.79 -0.56 -7.90
C ILE A 85 -8.35 -1.47 -9.07
N TYR A 86 -8.05 -0.91 -10.25
CA TYR A 86 -7.72 -1.72 -11.45
C TYR A 86 -6.31 -2.35 -11.41
N ASN A 87 -5.39 -1.79 -10.59
CA ASN A 87 -4.02 -2.29 -10.45
C ASN A 87 -3.79 -3.17 -9.21
N TYR A 88 -4.79 -3.33 -8.35
CA TYR A 88 -4.72 -4.21 -7.17
C TYR A 88 -5.12 -5.67 -7.48
N ILE A 89 -5.61 -5.96 -8.70
CA ILE A 89 -6.20 -7.26 -9.08
C ILE A 89 -5.60 -7.84 -10.39
N ASN A 90 -4.53 -7.27 -10.96
CA ASN A 90 -3.82 -7.89 -12.10
C ASN A 90 -2.37 -8.24 -11.76
#